data_AF-A0AAD7KVJ9-F1
#
_entry.id   AF-A0AAD7KVJ9-F1
#
_cell.length_a   1.000
_cell.length_b   1.000
_cell.length_c   1.000
_cell.angle_alpha   90.00
_cell.angle_beta   90.00
_cell.angle_gamma   90.00
#
_symmetry.space_group_name_H-M   'P 1'
#
loop_
_entity.id
_entity.type
_entity.pdbx_description
1 polymer ?
#
loop_
_entity_poly.entity_id
_entity_poly.type
_entity_poly.pdbx_seq_one_letter_code
_entity_poly.pdbx_strand_id
1 'polypeptide(L)'
;MYIQVILLTILFREYDIPITKQTFLTRTRARSPQKPNSCPSFNFPHLRSEVLHAWSLSYCKALLCISCTQNPPPPHGHTAIMVNVPKTKKTYCKNKACRKHTLHKVTQYKKGKDSLAAQGKRRYDRKQSGYGGQTKPVFHKKAKTTKKIVLRLQCQGCKHVSQHPIKRCKHFEIGGDKKGKGTSLF
;
A
#
# COMPACT_ATOMS: atom_id res chain seq x y z
N MET A 1 -9.20 20.10 43.83
CA MET A 1 -8.73 19.56 42.53
C MET A 1 -8.59 20.62 41.43
N TYR A 2 -8.36 21.90 41.76
CA TYR A 2 -8.22 22.98 40.75
C TYR A 2 -6.80 23.57 40.68
N ILE A 3 -5.89 23.14 41.56
CA ILE A 3 -4.51 23.66 41.65
C ILE A 3 -3.50 22.76 40.92
N GLN A 4 -3.79 21.47 40.70
CA GLN A 4 -2.90 20.57 39.94
C GLN A 4 -3.01 20.70 38.42
N VAL A 5 -4.10 21.26 37.87
CA VAL A 5 -4.28 21.38 36.41
C VAL A 5 -3.57 22.63 35.85
N ILE A 6 -3.37 23.66 36.66
CA ILE A 6 -2.75 24.93 36.24
C ILE A 6 -1.22 24.81 36.13
N LEU A 7 -0.59 23.93 36.93
CA LEU A 7 0.86 23.74 36.90
C LEU A 7 1.35 22.93 35.69
N LEU A 8 0.50 22.09 35.10
CA LEU A 8 0.86 21.30 33.91
C LEU A 8 0.80 22.10 32.60
N THR A 9 0.06 23.21 32.57
CA THR A 9 -0.08 24.08 31.39
C THR A 9 1.06 25.09 31.26
N ILE A 10 1.80 25.36 32.35
CA ILE A 10 2.91 26.34 32.37
C ILE A 10 4.23 25.69 31.91
N LEU A 11 4.41 24.38 32.05
CA LEU A 11 5.65 23.68 31.68
C LEU A 11 5.77 23.31 30.18
N PHE A 12 4.78 23.61 29.35
CA PHE A 12 4.80 23.26 27.91
C PHE A 12 5.01 24.46 26.97
N ARG A 13 5.42 25.62 27.50
CA ARG A 13 5.51 26.88 26.73
C ARG A 13 6.91 27.50 26.59
N GLU A 14 7.96 26.75 26.91
CA GLU A 14 9.35 27.14 26.65
C GLU A 14 10.08 25.93 26.12
N TYR A 15 10.14 25.74 24.80
CA TYR A 15 11.29 25.15 24.10
C TYR A 15 11.05 25.29 22.60
N ASP A 16 11.37 26.49 22.11
CA ASP A 16 11.53 26.78 20.70
C ASP A 16 12.97 27.28 20.46
N ILE A 17 13.63 26.69 19.44
CA ILE A 17 14.70 27.26 18.57
C ILE A 17 16.16 27.20 19.18
N PRO A 18 17.30 27.13 18.41
CA PRO A 18 17.56 27.22 16.96
C PRO A 18 18.51 26.17 16.30
N ILE A 19 18.57 26.30 14.98
CA ILE A 19 19.52 25.80 13.98
C ILE A 19 20.98 26.22 14.27
N THR A 20 21.95 25.30 14.16
CA THR A 20 23.33 25.60 13.74
C THR A 20 23.91 24.51 12.83
N LYS A 21 24.58 24.96 11.76
CA LYS A 21 25.40 24.15 10.84
C LYS A 21 26.82 24.02 11.43
N GLN A 22 27.53 22.92 11.20
CA GLN A 22 28.88 22.90 10.60
C GLN A 22 29.43 21.45 10.45
N THR A 23 30.13 21.20 9.32
CA THR A 23 31.33 20.34 9.12
C THR A 23 31.26 18.82 9.39
N PHE A 24 31.43 17.93 8.39
CA PHE A 24 32.63 17.53 7.59
C PHE A 24 33.23 16.19 8.09
N LEU A 25 33.27 15.21 7.17
CA LEU A 25 34.15 14.03 7.07
C LEU A 25 34.45 13.20 8.34
N THR A 26 34.03 11.92 8.35
CA THR A 26 34.90 10.79 7.97
C THR A 26 34.21 9.43 8.18
N ARG A 27 34.70 8.48 7.40
CA ARG A 27 34.34 7.08 7.22
C ARG A 27 34.67 6.23 8.45
N THR A 28 33.68 5.59 9.07
CA THR A 28 33.86 4.33 9.80
C THR A 28 32.66 3.40 9.62
N ARG A 29 32.96 2.12 9.34
CA ARG A 29 32.05 1.00 9.09
C ARG A 29 30.93 0.89 10.14
N ALA A 30 29.67 1.00 9.71
CA ALA A 30 28.54 0.50 10.50
C ALA A 30 28.46 -1.03 10.35
N ARG A 31 28.73 -1.72 11.46
CA ARG A 31 28.45 -3.15 11.68
C ARG A 31 26.95 -3.38 11.54
N SER A 32 26.57 -4.43 10.82
CA SER A 32 25.21 -4.95 10.74
C SER A 32 24.65 -5.32 12.13
N PRO A 33 23.38 -5.03 12.45
CA PRO A 33 22.73 -5.59 13.62
C PRO A 33 22.61 -7.12 13.48
N GLN A 34 23.19 -7.86 14.43
CA GLN A 34 22.97 -9.30 14.58
C GLN A 34 21.56 -9.52 15.15
N LYS A 35 20.81 -10.48 14.58
CA LYS A 35 19.56 -10.96 15.18
C LYS A 35 19.88 -11.73 16.48
N PRO A 36 19.18 -11.49 17.60
CA PRO A 36 19.24 -12.41 18.73
C PRO A 36 18.48 -13.70 18.39
N ASN A 37 19.21 -14.80 18.45
CA ASN A 37 18.69 -16.17 18.50
C ASN A 37 18.48 -16.54 19.97
N SER A 38 17.25 -16.88 20.36
CA SER A 38 16.91 -17.89 21.39
C SER A 38 15.48 -17.65 21.91
N CYS A 39 14.58 -18.61 21.69
CA CYS A 39 13.33 -18.69 22.43
C CYS A 39 13.62 -19.34 23.80
N PRO A 40 13.16 -18.78 24.93
CA PRO A 40 13.20 -19.50 26.19
C PRO A 40 12.00 -20.46 26.27
N SER A 41 12.31 -21.74 26.46
CA SER A 41 11.40 -22.80 26.87
C SER A 41 10.98 -22.59 28.33
N PHE A 42 9.68 -22.42 28.57
CA PHE A 42 9.10 -22.30 29.90
C PHE A 42 8.55 -23.67 30.34
N ASN A 43 9.12 -24.22 31.42
CA ASN A 43 8.64 -25.42 32.10
C ASN A 43 7.40 -25.07 32.94
N PHE A 44 6.34 -25.87 32.80
CA PHE A 44 5.19 -25.85 33.71
C PHE A 44 5.35 -26.94 34.78
N PRO A 45 5.19 -26.62 36.09
CA PRO A 45 5.17 -27.64 37.12
C PRO A 45 3.81 -28.34 37.19
N HIS A 46 3.91 -29.64 37.42
CA HIS A 46 2.84 -30.60 37.66
C HIS A 46 2.31 -30.42 39.09
N LEU A 47 1.00 -30.20 39.28
CA LEU A 47 0.35 -30.47 40.56
C LEU A 47 -1.00 -31.13 40.32
N ARG A 48 -1.22 -32.21 41.08
CA ARG A 48 -2.20 -33.28 40.92
C ARG A 48 -3.10 -33.28 42.16
N SER A 49 -4.42 -33.33 41.95
CA SER A 49 -5.48 -34.00 42.74
C SER A 49 -6.81 -33.31 42.39
N GLU A 50 -7.78 -33.97 41.75
CA GLU A 50 -8.86 -34.72 42.43
C GLU A 50 -9.42 -33.89 43.60
N VAL A 51 -10.66 -33.36 43.58
CA VAL A 51 -11.94 -34.08 43.68
C VAL A 51 -13.08 -33.08 43.32
N LEU A 52 -14.26 -33.62 43.01
CA LEU A 52 -15.59 -32.98 42.76
C LEU A 52 -15.96 -32.98 41.28
N HIS A 53 -16.27 -34.17 40.73
CA HIS A 53 -17.62 -34.73 40.66
C HIS A 53 -18.65 -33.75 40.11
N ALA A 54 -19.10 -34.10 38.90
CA ALA A 54 -20.48 -34.02 38.42
C ALA A 54 -21.28 -32.81 38.92
N TRP A 55 -21.62 -31.92 38.01
CA TRP A 55 -22.99 -31.48 37.79
C TRP A 55 -23.12 -30.91 36.37
N SER A 56 -24.19 -31.35 35.71
CA SER A 56 -24.85 -30.73 34.55
C SER A 56 -24.14 -30.70 33.19
N LEU A 57 -23.87 -31.91 32.69
CA LEU A 57 -23.86 -32.26 31.26
C LEU A 57 -25.23 -32.08 30.55
N SER A 58 -26.00 -31.04 30.88
CA SER A 58 -27.37 -30.87 30.35
C SER A 58 -27.86 -29.42 30.22
N TYR A 59 -27.00 -28.43 29.95
CA TYR A 59 -27.47 -27.07 29.63
C TYR A 59 -26.54 -26.24 28.72
N CYS A 60 -25.90 -26.87 27.73
CA CYS A 60 -25.20 -26.17 26.64
C CYS A 60 -25.42 -26.84 25.28
N LYS A 61 -26.61 -27.42 25.06
CA LYS A 61 -27.00 -28.08 23.80
C LYS A 61 -28.24 -27.49 23.14
N ALA A 62 -28.51 -26.21 23.39
CA ALA A 62 -29.46 -25.41 22.62
C ALA A 62 -29.01 -23.93 22.73
N LEU A 63 -28.86 -23.24 21.58
CA LEU A 63 -28.45 -21.83 21.40
C LEU A 63 -27.01 -21.54 20.92
N LEU A 64 -26.43 -22.33 20.02
CA LEU A 64 -25.40 -21.77 19.13
C LEU A 64 -25.29 -22.47 17.77
N CYS A 65 -26.43 -22.79 17.16
CA CYS A 65 -26.50 -23.18 15.75
C CYS A 65 -27.72 -22.53 15.09
N ILE A 66 -27.88 -21.21 15.27
CA ILE A 66 -28.56 -20.40 14.25
C ILE A 66 -27.49 -20.14 13.20
N SER A 67 -27.38 -21.10 12.29
CA SER A 67 -26.69 -20.99 11.01
C SER A 67 -27.13 -19.70 10.33
N CYS A 68 -26.33 -18.65 10.52
CA CYS A 68 -26.23 -17.53 9.60
C CYS A 68 -25.74 -18.07 8.26
N THR A 69 -26.61 -18.74 7.51
CA THR A 69 -26.59 -18.73 6.05
C THR A 69 -27.07 -17.34 5.61
N GLN A 70 -26.31 -16.31 6.01
CA GLN A 70 -26.42 -15.02 5.39
C GLN A 70 -25.80 -15.20 4.00
N ASN A 71 -26.66 -15.57 3.04
CA ASN A 71 -26.36 -15.32 1.64
C ASN A 71 -25.94 -13.84 1.55
N PRO A 72 -24.72 -13.54 1.07
CA PRO A 72 -24.26 -12.17 1.00
C PRO A 72 -25.27 -11.38 0.15
N PRO A 73 -25.67 -10.16 0.59
CA PRO A 73 -26.63 -9.37 -0.17
C PRO A 73 -26.12 -9.20 -1.61
N PRO A 74 -27.00 -9.30 -2.63
CA PRO A 74 -26.59 -9.04 -4.00
C PRO A 74 -25.94 -7.66 -4.05
N PRO A 75 -24.79 -7.48 -4.73
CA PRO A 75 -24.13 -6.20 -4.78
C PRO A 75 -25.11 -5.20 -5.39
N HIS A 76 -25.61 -4.28 -4.56
CA HIS A 76 -26.42 -3.16 -5.01
C HIS A 76 -25.71 -2.54 -6.21
N GLY A 77 -26.41 -2.47 -7.34
CA GLY A 77 -25.87 -2.09 -8.64
C GLY A 77 -25.16 -0.75 -8.56
N HIS A 78 -23.87 -0.78 -8.23
CA HIS A 78 -22.99 0.34 -8.45
C HIS A 78 -22.94 0.47 -9.95
N THR A 79 -23.68 1.44 -10.49
CA THR A 79 -23.51 1.88 -11.87
C THR A 79 -22.02 1.99 -12.10
N ALA A 80 -21.48 1.17 -12.99
CA ALA A 80 -20.04 1.10 -13.20
C ALA A 80 -19.62 2.48 -13.69
N ILE A 81 -19.07 3.31 -12.80
CA ILE A 81 -18.60 4.64 -13.13
C ILE A 81 -17.41 4.44 -14.08
N MET A 82 -17.68 4.48 -15.38
CA MET A 82 -16.68 4.45 -16.42
C MET A 82 -15.82 5.71 -16.30
N VAL A 83 -14.51 5.51 -16.11
CA VAL A 83 -13.56 6.63 -16.00
C VAL A 83 -12.96 6.89 -17.37
N ASN A 84 -13.37 8.00 -17.97
CA ASN A 84 -12.87 8.48 -19.26
C ASN A 84 -11.81 9.59 -19.04
N VAL A 85 -10.65 9.43 -19.68
CA VAL A 85 -9.59 10.45 -19.70
C VAL A 85 -9.32 10.88 -21.15
N PRO A 86 -9.23 12.20 -21.44
CA PRO A 86 -8.97 12.69 -22.78
C PRO A 86 -7.57 12.29 -23.28
N LYS A 87 -7.45 12.02 -24.60
CA LYS A 87 -6.19 11.72 -25.29
C LYS A 87 -5.18 12.88 -25.24
N THR A 88 -5.68 14.11 -25.12
CA THR A 88 -4.87 15.33 -25.04
C THR A 88 -5.24 16.16 -23.82
N LYS A 89 -4.25 16.59 -23.05
CA LYS A 89 -4.44 17.44 -21.85
C LYS A 89 -3.47 18.63 -21.91
N LYS A 90 -3.95 19.85 -21.62
CA LYS A 90 -3.08 21.00 -21.35
C LYS A 90 -2.59 20.89 -19.91
N THR A 91 -1.27 20.84 -19.71
CA THR A 91 -0.66 20.79 -18.38
C THR A 91 0.71 21.47 -18.39
N TYR A 92 1.22 21.81 -17.22
CA TYR A 92 2.51 22.44 -17.05
C TYR A 92 3.65 21.49 -17.44
N CYS A 93 4.54 21.93 -18.32
CA CYS A 93 5.74 21.19 -18.66
C CYS A 93 6.90 21.59 -17.73
N LYS A 94 7.45 20.61 -16.99
CA LYS A 94 8.58 20.81 -16.07
C LYS A 94 9.93 21.01 -16.76
N ASN A 95 9.99 20.83 -18.09
CA ASN A 95 11.25 20.95 -18.80
C ASN A 95 11.75 22.40 -18.78
N LYS A 96 13.07 22.58 -18.63
CA LYS A 96 13.73 23.88 -18.55
C LYS A 96 13.45 24.76 -19.76
N ALA A 97 13.35 24.16 -20.95
CA ALA A 97 13.08 24.87 -22.21
C ALA A 97 11.62 25.31 -22.39
N CYS A 98 10.64 24.66 -21.72
CA CYS A 98 9.23 24.97 -21.92
C CYS A 98 8.67 25.84 -20.80
N ARG A 99 8.81 25.41 -19.54
CA ARG A 99 8.27 26.06 -18.32
C ARG A 99 6.89 26.72 -18.49
N LYS A 100 6.03 26.14 -19.34
CA LYS A 100 4.73 26.68 -19.75
C LYS A 100 3.71 25.57 -19.87
N HIS A 101 2.44 25.94 -19.91
CA HIS A 101 1.35 25.01 -20.15
C HIS A 101 1.28 24.66 -21.64
N THR A 102 1.57 23.41 -21.96
CA THR A 102 1.56 22.91 -23.35
C THR A 102 0.56 21.77 -23.48
N LEU A 103 0.20 21.46 -24.73
CA LEU A 103 -0.56 20.26 -25.06
C LEU A 103 0.32 19.01 -24.83
N HIS A 104 -0.20 18.05 -24.08
CA HIS A 104 0.43 16.77 -23.82
C HIS A 104 -0.40 15.63 -24.41
N LYS A 105 0.27 14.67 -25.07
CA LYS A 105 -0.30 13.38 -25.45
C LYS A 105 -0.40 12.52 -24.20
N VAL A 106 -1.59 12.00 -23.92
CA VAL A 106 -1.88 11.15 -22.77
C VAL A 106 -1.89 9.70 -23.23
N THR A 107 -1.03 8.87 -22.63
CA THR A 107 -1.00 7.43 -22.88
C THR A 107 -1.02 6.66 -21.56
N GLN A 108 -1.44 5.40 -21.59
CA GLN A 108 -1.38 4.55 -20.42
C GLN A 108 0.06 4.07 -20.20
N TYR A 109 0.54 4.11 -18.95
CA TYR A 109 1.79 3.47 -18.59
C TYR A 109 1.67 1.94 -18.70
N LYS A 110 2.61 1.33 -19.42
CA LYS A 110 2.80 -0.12 -19.46
C LYS A 110 4.12 -0.44 -18.76
N LYS A 111 4.11 -1.48 -17.92
CA LYS A 111 5.35 -2.01 -17.34
C LYS A 111 6.15 -2.68 -18.47
N GLY A 112 7.42 -2.34 -18.60
CA GLY A 112 8.34 -3.01 -19.53
C GLY A 112 8.76 -4.40 -19.03
N LYS A 113 9.53 -5.12 -19.87
CA LYS A 113 10.20 -6.36 -19.48
C LYS A 113 11.23 -6.07 -18.39
N ASP A 114 11.27 -6.90 -17.36
CA ASP A 114 12.26 -6.77 -16.29
C ASP A 114 13.67 -7.11 -16.82
N SER A 115 14.66 -6.27 -16.51
CA SER A 115 16.04 -6.44 -16.99
C SER A 115 16.80 -7.48 -16.15
N LEU A 116 17.54 -8.38 -16.81
CA LEU A 116 18.36 -9.41 -16.16
C LEU A 116 19.65 -8.85 -15.54
N ALA A 117 20.20 -7.79 -16.12
CA ALA A 117 21.45 -7.17 -15.66
C ALA A 117 21.30 -6.43 -14.31
N ALA A 118 20.06 -6.16 -13.88
CA ALA A 118 19.77 -5.51 -12.62
C ALA A 118 20.40 -6.29 -11.44
N GLN A 119 21.04 -5.57 -10.51
CA GLN A 119 21.76 -6.17 -9.38
C GLN A 119 20.88 -7.13 -8.56
N GLY A 120 19.61 -6.78 -8.36
CA GLY A 120 18.65 -7.62 -7.63
C GLY A 120 18.38 -8.96 -8.32
N LYS A 121 18.27 -8.96 -9.65
CA LYS A 121 18.06 -10.17 -10.44
C LYS A 121 19.31 -11.05 -10.46
N ARG A 122 20.50 -10.47 -10.71
CA ARG A 122 21.79 -11.18 -10.60
C ARG A 122 21.99 -11.86 -9.24
N ARG A 123 21.66 -11.16 -8.15
CA ARG A 123 21.73 -11.71 -6.79
C ARG A 123 20.71 -12.83 -6.57
N TYR A 124 19.49 -12.68 -7.09
CA TYR A 124 18.43 -13.68 -7.00
C TYR A 124 18.84 -14.97 -7.71
N ASP A 125 19.34 -14.85 -8.94
CA ASP A 125 19.73 -16.00 -9.78
C ASP A 125 20.90 -16.78 -9.16
N ARG A 126 21.92 -16.07 -8.63
CA ARG A 126 23.00 -16.70 -7.87
C ARG A 126 22.54 -17.34 -6.56
N LYS A 127 21.49 -16.82 -5.93
CA LYS A 127 20.92 -17.44 -4.72
C LYS A 127 20.12 -18.70 -5.09
N GLN A 128 19.47 -18.69 -6.24
CA GLN A 128 18.61 -19.76 -6.70
C GLN A 128 19.40 -20.96 -7.28
N SER A 129 20.63 -20.75 -7.75
CA SER A 129 21.49 -21.82 -8.27
C SER A 129 21.90 -22.82 -7.18
N GLY A 130 21.92 -24.11 -7.53
CA GLY A 130 22.28 -25.21 -6.62
C GLY A 130 21.06 -25.95 -6.08
N TYR A 131 21.25 -26.68 -4.99
CA TYR A 131 20.18 -27.42 -4.30
C TYR A 131 19.53 -26.54 -3.21
N GLY A 132 18.30 -26.89 -2.81
CA GLY A 132 17.57 -26.17 -1.74
C GLY A 132 16.29 -25.46 -2.20
N GLY A 133 15.89 -25.62 -3.46
CA GLY A 133 14.57 -25.19 -3.95
C GLY A 133 14.36 -23.68 -3.95
N GLN A 134 13.15 -23.23 -3.62
CA GLN A 134 12.76 -21.83 -3.72
C GLN A 134 13.35 -20.99 -2.58
N THR A 135 14.28 -20.08 -2.90
CA THR A 135 15.07 -19.36 -1.87
C THR A 135 14.48 -18.04 -1.37
N LYS A 136 13.38 -17.58 -1.98
CA LYS A 136 12.69 -16.32 -1.65
C LYS A 136 11.17 -16.53 -1.63
N PRO A 137 10.45 -15.86 -0.73
CA PRO A 137 9.02 -16.06 -0.57
C PRO A 137 8.26 -15.63 -1.83
N VAL A 138 7.32 -16.48 -2.26
CA VAL A 138 6.35 -16.16 -3.31
C VAL A 138 5.07 -15.65 -2.66
N PHE A 139 4.54 -14.53 -3.14
CA PHE A 139 3.34 -13.94 -2.57
C PHE A 139 2.07 -14.53 -3.21
N HIS A 140 1.30 -15.31 -2.45
CA HIS A 140 0.10 -16.02 -2.94
C HIS A 140 -1.22 -15.29 -2.66
N LYS A 141 -1.36 -14.61 -1.51
CA LYS A 141 -2.63 -14.04 -1.03
C LYS A 141 -2.90 -12.62 -1.57
N LYS A 142 -3.21 -12.51 -2.87
CA LYS A 142 -3.56 -11.22 -3.50
C LYS A 142 -4.99 -10.78 -3.13
N ALA A 143 -5.11 -9.71 -2.34
CA ALA A 143 -6.41 -9.15 -1.97
C ALA A 143 -6.94 -8.07 -2.94
N LYS A 144 -6.05 -7.31 -3.58
CA LYS A 144 -6.45 -6.18 -4.43
C LYS A 144 -6.76 -6.67 -5.86
N THR A 145 -7.97 -6.36 -6.34
CA THR A 145 -8.45 -6.74 -7.68
C THR A 145 -8.01 -5.76 -8.77
N THR A 146 -7.81 -4.48 -8.44
CA THR A 146 -7.42 -3.42 -9.39
C THR A 146 -6.04 -2.87 -9.10
N LYS A 147 -5.40 -2.27 -10.11
CA LYS A 147 -4.12 -1.55 -10.01
C LYS A 147 -4.36 -0.04 -10.07
N LYS A 148 -3.42 0.76 -9.56
CA LYS A 148 -3.43 2.21 -9.83
C LYS A 148 -2.99 2.42 -11.27
N ILE A 149 -3.80 3.12 -12.06
CA ILE A 149 -3.46 3.42 -13.45
C ILE A 149 -2.61 4.69 -13.43
N VAL A 150 -1.49 4.64 -14.14
CA VAL A 150 -0.58 5.79 -14.26
C VAL A 150 -0.64 6.28 -15.70
N LEU A 151 -0.87 7.58 -15.87
CA LEU A 151 -0.82 8.24 -17.15
C LEU A 151 0.60 8.68 -17.45
N ARG A 152 1.04 8.49 -18.70
CA ARG A 152 2.24 9.10 -19.26
C ARG A 152 1.81 10.31 -20.09
N LEU A 153 2.24 11.49 -19.66
CA LEU A 153 1.97 12.76 -20.33
C LEU A 153 3.22 13.17 -21.11
N GLN A 154 3.18 13.09 -22.44
CA GLN A 154 4.29 13.49 -23.31
C GLN A 154 4.03 14.87 -23.90
N CYS A 155 4.94 15.82 -23.66
CA CYS A 155 4.86 17.16 -24.25
C CYS A 155 5.05 17.11 -25.77
N GLN A 156 4.25 17.84 -26.55
CA GLN A 156 4.47 17.92 -28.01
C GLN A 156 5.77 18.65 -28.39
N GLY A 157 6.11 19.73 -27.68
CA GLY A 157 7.28 20.55 -28.02
C GLY A 157 8.60 19.88 -27.65
N CYS A 158 8.81 19.59 -26.36
CA CYS A 158 10.10 19.09 -25.87
C CYS A 158 10.17 17.57 -25.65
N LYS A 159 9.09 16.83 -25.93
CA LYS A 159 9.00 15.36 -25.73
C LYS A 159 9.28 14.86 -24.31
N HIS A 160 9.41 15.75 -23.32
CA HIS A 160 9.54 15.38 -21.92
C HIS A 160 8.29 14.62 -21.45
N VAL A 161 8.50 13.53 -20.71
CA VAL A 161 7.45 12.65 -20.21
C VAL A 161 7.30 12.83 -18.72
N SER A 162 6.09 13.14 -18.26
CA SER A 162 5.73 13.16 -16.84
C SER A 162 4.73 12.06 -16.52
N GLN A 163 4.79 11.53 -15.31
CA GLN A 163 3.89 10.47 -14.85
C GLN A 163 2.86 11.04 -13.88
N HIS A 164 1.59 10.71 -14.08
CA HIS A 164 0.51 11.13 -13.19
C HIS A 164 -0.33 9.92 -12.75
N PRO A 165 -0.24 9.49 -11.48
CA PRO A 165 -1.04 8.39 -10.95
C PRO A 165 -2.48 8.84 -10.65
N ILE A 166 -3.45 8.05 -11.08
CA ILE A 166 -4.87 8.23 -10.73
C ILE A 166 -5.24 7.26 -9.58
N LYS A 167 -6.38 7.52 -8.94
CA LYS A 167 -7.05 6.57 -8.03
C LYS A 167 -7.31 5.22 -8.75
N ARG A 168 -7.58 4.17 -7.96
CA ARG A 168 -7.85 2.83 -8.51
C ARG A 168 -9.23 2.81 -9.17
N CYS A 169 -9.30 2.28 -10.39
CA CYS A 169 -10.53 2.15 -11.17
C CYS A 169 -10.59 0.73 -11.76
N LYS A 170 -11.79 0.18 -11.97
CA LYS A 170 -11.98 -1.12 -12.64
C LYS A 170 -11.96 -0.98 -14.16
N HIS A 171 -12.77 -0.04 -14.67
CA HIS A 171 -12.87 0.28 -16.09
C HIS A 171 -12.22 1.63 -16.36
N PHE A 172 -11.34 1.67 -17.36
CA PHE A 172 -10.59 2.86 -17.73
C PHE A 172 -10.43 2.91 -19.24
N GLU A 173 -10.84 4.01 -19.83
CA GLU A 173 -10.78 4.26 -21.26
C GLU A 173 -10.07 5.59 -21.55
N ILE A 174 -9.31 5.63 -22.64
CA ILE A 174 -8.63 6.85 -23.09
C ILE A 174 -9.33 7.37 -24.35
N GLY A 175 -9.97 8.53 -24.22
CA GLY A 175 -10.63 9.25 -25.30
C GLY A 175 -11.94 8.62 -25.76
N GLY A 176 -12.76 8.17 -24.80
CA GLY A 176 -14.15 7.84 -25.07
C GLY A 176 -14.98 9.11 -25.33
N ASP A 177 -16.16 8.93 -25.90
CA ASP A 177 -17.08 10.02 -26.19
C ASP A 177 -17.53 10.73 -24.91
N LYS A 178 -17.70 12.04 -25.02
CA LYS A 178 -18.24 12.82 -23.90
C LYS A 178 -19.70 12.43 -23.74
N LYS A 179 -20.11 12.09 -22.52
CA LYS A 179 -21.52 11.85 -22.21
C LYS A 179 -22.33 13.10 -22.56
N GLY A 180 -23.32 12.95 -23.44
CA GLY A 180 -24.22 14.02 -23.83
C GLY A 180 -25.02 14.55 -22.63
N LYS A 181 -25.40 15.82 -22.67
CA LYS A 181 -26.31 16.40 -21.66
C LYS A 181 -27.74 16.01 -22.02
N GLY A 182 -28.27 14.97 -21.37
CA GLY A 182 -29.72 14.74 -21.29
C GLY A 182 -30.44 14.31 -22.57
N THR A 183 -29.78 13.64 -23.51
CA THR A 183 -30.51 12.93 -24.57
C THR A 183 -31.21 11.72 -23.97
N SER A 184 -32.54 11.67 -24.12
CA SER A 184 -33.41 10.58 -23.67
C SER A 184 -32.84 9.23 -24.07
N LEU A 185 -32.82 8.30 -23.12
CA LEU A 185 -32.41 6.91 -23.31
C LEU A 185 -33.35 6.25 -24.34
N PHE A 186 -32.86 6.16 -25.58
CA PHE A 186 -33.34 5.22 -26.59
C PHE A 186 -32.22 4.23 -26.89
#